data_AF-A0A328N9B5-F1
#
_entry.id   AF-A0A328N9B5-F1
#
_cell.length_a   1.000
_cell.length_b   1.000
_cell.length_c   1.000
_cell.angle_alpha   90.00
_cell.angle_beta   90.00
_cell.angle_gamma   90.00
#
_symmetry.space_group_name_H-M   'P 1'
#
loop_
_entity.id
_entity.type
_entity.pdbx_description
1 polymer ?
#
loop_
_entity_poly.entity_id
_entity_poly.type
_entity_poly.pdbx_seq_one_letter_code
_entity_poly.pdbx_strand_id
1 'polypeptide(L)'
;MVTRRIAELLLDLAARRWPTDVRDDLRREWAAELHVLAESGRWTKMVGFAMSLAVSRAGAPLLDRSMMHRRARRTAAALLLAPLACAGIVVVSALAMSQVYNVLSMRVSWSTAAQLPLWSTLTVGFAVLLAKYTSRSARHTALKGPLRVALGVVLPVGVAALGLMSVINGNVFGSFVPGVLLWLAGLTLALWAAASLAARGRVGVAWLVGLVGALVAADLAVILFVLQTIPGPGAGPVDPMTPDSVDRISAPLWLLVCWTDWNFGLPRPTSWEIFLITDQLLLEPMFYLACTPYALAYTIRAARSAPAETVALAPTPA
;
A
#
# COMPACT_ATOMS: atom_id res chain seq x y z
N MET A 1 -26.08 -9.42 35.73
CA MET A 1 -27.23 -10.35 35.61
C MET A 1 -27.86 -10.35 34.21
N VAL A 2 -28.16 -9.20 33.61
CA VAL A 2 -28.78 -9.11 32.26
C VAL A 2 -27.93 -9.74 31.15
N THR A 3 -26.62 -9.49 31.14
CA THR A 3 -25.69 -10.02 30.14
C THR A 3 -25.57 -11.54 30.14
N ARG A 4 -25.73 -12.18 31.30
CA ARG A 4 -25.71 -13.64 31.47
C ARG A 4 -26.97 -14.28 30.86
N ARG A 5 -28.15 -13.72 31.14
CA ARG A 5 -29.42 -14.19 30.56
C ARG A 5 -29.42 -14.09 29.02
N ILE A 6 -28.85 -13.02 28.48
CA ILE A 6 -28.73 -12.86 27.01
C ILE A 6 -27.82 -13.95 26.43
N ALA A 7 -26.70 -14.26 27.09
CA ALA A 7 -25.78 -15.30 26.63
C ALA A 7 -26.38 -16.72 26.73
N GLU A 8 -27.14 -17.01 27.79
CA GLU A 8 -27.89 -18.26 27.96
C GLU A 8 -28.99 -18.43 26.89
N LEU A 9 -29.75 -17.36 26.57
CA LEU A 9 -30.75 -17.38 25.49
C LEU A 9 -30.12 -17.63 24.10
N LEU A 10 -28.96 -17.04 23.84
CA LEU A 10 -28.21 -17.26 22.59
C LEU A 10 -27.68 -18.70 22.51
N LEU A 11 -27.28 -19.29 23.63
CA LEU A 11 -26.86 -20.69 23.72
C LEU A 11 -28.01 -21.66 23.44
N ASP A 12 -29.19 -21.40 24.01
CA ASP A 12 -30.37 -22.24 23.77
C ASP A 12 -30.83 -22.15 22.30
N LEU A 13 -30.74 -20.96 21.69
CA LEU A 13 -30.98 -20.78 20.26
C LEU A 13 -29.95 -21.52 19.38
N ALA A 14 -28.68 -21.52 19.79
CA ALA A 14 -27.63 -22.25 19.10
C ALA A 14 -27.84 -23.77 19.20
N ALA A 15 -28.09 -24.30 20.41
CA ALA A 15 -28.25 -25.72 20.68
C ALA A 15 -29.42 -26.36 19.90
N ARG A 16 -30.53 -25.63 19.70
CA ARG A 16 -31.68 -26.10 18.91
C ARG A 16 -31.36 -26.42 17.45
N ARG A 17 -30.25 -25.89 16.91
CA ARG A 17 -29.84 -26.08 15.51
C ARG A 17 -28.95 -27.31 15.29
N TRP A 18 -28.52 -27.98 16.36
CA TRP A 18 -27.60 -29.13 16.27
C TRP A 18 -28.36 -30.47 16.37
N PRO A 19 -27.86 -31.54 15.71
CA PRO A 19 -28.42 -32.89 15.84
C PRO A 19 -28.49 -33.32 17.30
N THR A 20 -29.55 -34.04 17.67
CA THR A 20 -29.82 -34.48 19.05
C THR A 20 -28.66 -35.24 19.67
N ASP A 21 -27.95 -36.01 18.86
CA ASP A 21 -26.92 -36.96 19.27
C ASP A 21 -25.65 -36.27 19.80
N VAL A 22 -25.42 -35.00 19.43
CA VAL A 22 -24.24 -34.21 19.82
C VAL A 22 -24.64 -32.95 20.62
N ARG A 23 -25.94 -32.62 20.62
CA ARG A 23 -26.48 -31.40 21.24
C ARG A 23 -26.22 -31.34 22.73
N ASP A 24 -26.42 -32.44 23.44
CA ASP A 24 -26.37 -32.45 24.91
C ASP A 24 -24.94 -32.35 25.43
N ASP A 25 -23.98 -32.97 24.76
CA ASP A 25 -22.56 -32.89 25.12
C ASP A 25 -22.00 -31.49 24.83
N LEU A 26 -22.29 -30.93 23.65
CA LEU A 26 -21.90 -29.57 23.30
C LEU A 26 -22.54 -28.52 24.22
N ARG A 27 -23.81 -28.72 24.61
CA ARG A 27 -24.49 -27.82 25.54
C ARG A 27 -23.83 -27.81 26.92
N ARG A 28 -23.34 -28.96 27.40
CA ARG A 28 -22.59 -29.03 28.67
C ARG A 28 -21.25 -28.32 28.57
N GLU A 29 -20.50 -28.53 27.48
CA GLU A 29 -19.22 -27.86 27.25
C GLU A 29 -19.38 -26.34 27.14
N TRP A 30 -20.35 -25.87 26.36
CA TRP A 30 -20.57 -24.44 26.21
C TRP A 30 -21.09 -23.78 27.48
N ALA A 31 -21.92 -24.48 28.27
CA ALA A 31 -22.36 -23.99 29.57
C ALA A 31 -21.19 -23.87 30.56
N ALA A 32 -20.25 -24.82 30.53
CA ALA A 32 -19.03 -24.76 31.33
C ALA A 32 -18.13 -23.59 30.91
N GLU A 33 -17.90 -23.39 29.61
CA GLU A 33 -17.08 -22.28 29.11
C GLU A 33 -17.74 -20.91 29.38
N LEU A 34 -19.07 -20.83 29.28
CA LEU A 34 -19.82 -19.64 29.67
C LEU A 34 -19.69 -19.35 31.18
N HIS A 35 -19.71 -20.39 32.02
CA HIS A 35 -19.54 -20.26 33.47
C HIS A 35 -18.16 -19.70 33.81
N VAL A 36 -17.10 -20.21 33.21
CA VAL A 36 -15.72 -19.72 33.38
C VAL A 36 -15.56 -18.26 32.91
N LEU A 37 -16.21 -17.89 31.79
CA LEU A 37 -16.18 -16.52 31.29
C LEU A 37 -16.98 -15.55 32.17
N ALA A 38 -18.07 -16.02 32.79
CA ALA A 38 -18.85 -15.26 33.74
C ALA A 38 -18.09 -15.05 35.06
N GLU A 39 -17.44 -16.10 35.58
CA GLU A 39 -16.67 -16.07 36.82
C GLU A 39 -15.42 -15.18 36.69
N SER A 40 -14.78 -15.18 35.52
CA SER A 40 -13.65 -14.29 35.23
C SER A 40 -14.03 -12.82 34.92
N GLY A 41 -15.32 -12.45 35.02
CA GLY A 41 -15.79 -11.07 34.81
C GLY A 41 -15.68 -10.53 33.37
N ARG A 42 -15.38 -11.39 32.39
CA ARG A 42 -15.09 -11.00 30.99
C ARG A 42 -16.35 -10.97 30.13
N TRP A 43 -17.26 -10.06 30.47
CA TRP A 43 -18.60 -9.97 29.86
C TRP A 43 -18.62 -9.82 28.33
N THR A 44 -17.66 -9.07 27.76
CA THR A 44 -17.56 -8.88 26.30
C THR A 44 -17.19 -10.18 25.58
N LYS A 45 -16.30 -10.98 26.17
CA LYS A 45 -15.90 -12.28 25.62
C LYS A 45 -17.03 -13.31 25.74
N MET A 46 -17.77 -13.28 26.84
CA MET A 46 -18.94 -14.13 27.07
C MET A 46 -20.04 -13.89 26.01
N VAL A 47 -20.41 -12.63 25.77
CA VAL A 47 -21.43 -12.29 24.75
C VAL A 47 -20.91 -12.57 23.34
N GLY A 48 -19.63 -12.27 23.07
CA GLY A 48 -19.01 -12.57 21.77
C GLY A 48 -18.95 -14.07 21.47
N PHE A 49 -18.67 -14.90 22.48
CA PHE A 49 -18.70 -16.36 22.39
C PHE A 49 -20.11 -16.87 22.08
N ALA A 50 -21.11 -16.47 22.87
CA ALA A 50 -22.51 -16.88 22.66
C ALA A 50 -23.06 -16.42 21.30
N MET A 51 -22.72 -15.20 20.88
CA MET A 51 -23.09 -14.69 19.55
C MET A 51 -22.39 -15.47 18.43
N SER A 52 -21.12 -15.84 18.60
CA SER A 52 -20.39 -16.63 17.61
C SER A 52 -20.99 -18.02 17.42
N LEU A 53 -21.50 -18.64 18.49
CA LEU A 53 -22.19 -19.93 18.43
C LEU A 53 -23.56 -19.79 17.75
N ALA A 54 -24.34 -18.76 18.11
CA ALA A 54 -25.66 -18.51 17.52
C ALA A 54 -25.61 -18.22 16.01
N VAL A 55 -24.52 -17.64 15.52
CA VAL A 55 -24.31 -17.34 14.10
C VAL A 55 -23.67 -18.50 13.32
N SER A 56 -23.02 -19.44 14.01
CA SER A 56 -22.39 -20.60 13.36
C SER A 56 -23.43 -21.59 12.78
N ARG A 57 -23.16 -22.12 11.59
CA ARG A 57 -23.98 -23.18 10.96
C ARG A 57 -23.61 -24.54 11.54
N ALA A 58 -24.61 -25.32 11.96
CA ALA A 58 -24.44 -26.71 12.37
C ALA A 58 -23.83 -27.54 11.22
N GLY A 59 -22.71 -28.22 11.49
CA GLY A 59 -22.05 -29.13 10.53
C GLY A 59 -20.80 -28.59 9.81
N ALA A 60 -20.35 -27.36 10.07
CA ALA A 60 -19.04 -26.92 9.58
C ALA A 60 -17.95 -27.26 10.61
N PRO A 61 -16.83 -27.92 10.23
CA PRO A 61 -15.70 -28.10 11.14
C PRO A 61 -15.23 -26.72 11.64
N LEU A 62 -15.43 -26.48 12.94
CA LEU A 62 -15.47 -25.16 13.57
C LEU A 62 -14.10 -24.49 13.78
N LEU A 63 -12.99 -25.19 13.56
CA LEU A 63 -11.71 -24.77 14.14
C LEU A 63 -10.74 -24.00 13.24
N ASP A 64 -11.02 -23.74 11.96
CA ASP A 64 -10.02 -22.98 11.15
C ASP A 64 -10.56 -22.03 10.05
N ARG A 65 -11.76 -22.26 9.51
CA ARG A 65 -12.25 -21.46 8.37
C ARG A 65 -12.63 -20.02 8.73
N SER A 66 -13.21 -19.78 9.91
CA SER A 66 -13.63 -18.43 10.32
C SER A 66 -12.44 -17.52 10.62
N MET A 67 -11.36 -18.07 11.20
CA MET A 67 -10.12 -17.34 11.45
C MET A 67 -9.37 -17.05 10.15
N MET A 68 -9.26 -18.03 9.24
CA MET A 68 -8.71 -17.81 7.90
C MET A 68 -9.51 -16.75 7.14
N HIS A 69 -10.84 -16.82 7.15
CA HIS A 69 -11.69 -15.85 6.45
C HIS A 69 -11.55 -14.43 7.03
N ARG A 70 -11.45 -14.30 8.36
CA ARG A 70 -11.22 -12.99 9.02
C ARG A 70 -9.84 -12.42 8.69
N ARG A 71 -8.79 -13.24 8.66
CA ARG A 71 -7.43 -12.83 8.26
C ARG A 71 -7.37 -12.44 6.78
N ALA A 72 -7.97 -13.24 5.90
CA ALA A 72 -8.08 -12.95 4.48
C ALA A 72 -8.85 -11.65 4.23
N ARG A 73 -10.00 -11.45 4.89
CA ARG A 73 -10.79 -10.22 4.76
C ARG A 73 -10.05 -8.98 5.25
N ARG A 74 -9.34 -9.07 6.39
CA ARG A 74 -8.49 -7.97 6.88
C ARG A 74 -7.33 -7.66 5.94
N THR A 75 -6.74 -8.70 5.36
CA THR A 75 -5.66 -8.56 4.38
C THR A 75 -6.17 -7.87 3.11
N ALA A 76 -7.27 -8.36 2.54
CA ALA A 76 -7.91 -7.76 1.37
C ALA A 76 -8.33 -6.32 1.64
N ALA A 77 -8.96 -6.03 2.78
CA ALA A 77 -9.34 -4.67 3.15
C ALA A 77 -8.12 -3.74 3.26
N ALA A 78 -7.03 -4.18 3.91
CA ALA A 78 -5.81 -3.37 4.01
C ALA A 78 -5.17 -3.13 2.64
N LEU A 79 -5.13 -4.13 1.77
CA LEU A 79 -4.50 -4.05 0.45
C LEU A 79 -5.34 -3.25 -0.56
N LEU A 80 -6.66 -3.29 -0.47
CA LEU A 80 -7.55 -2.54 -1.37
C LEU A 80 -7.76 -1.09 -0.91
N LEU A 81 -7.80 -0.85 0.40
CA LEU A 81 -7.98 0.52 0.93
C LEU A 81 -6.68 1.33 0.93
N ALA A 82 -5.51 0.70 1.04
CA ALA A 82 -4.24 1.44 1.10
C ALA A 82 -3.93 2.24 -0.20
N PRO A 83 -4.10 1.70 -1.42
CA PRO A 83 -3.93 2.48 -2.64
C PRO A 83 -4.90 3.66 -2.75
N LEU A 84 -6.17 3.46 -2.36
CA LEU A 84 -7.17 4.55 -2.32
C LEU A 84 -6.80 5.61 -1.28
N ALA A 85 -6.30 5.19 -0.13
CA ALA A 85 -5.77 6.11 0.87
C ALA A 85 -4.55 6.87 0.34
N CYS A 86 -3.70 6.26 -0.49
CA CYS A 86 -2.57 6.96 -1.13
C CYS A 86 -3.05 8.04 -2.11
N ALA A 87 -4.05 7.74 -2.94
CA ALA A 87 -4.68 8.76 -3.80
C ALA A 87 -5.26 9.90 -2.96
N GLY A 88 -5.97 9.57 -1.86
CA GLY A 88 -6.47 10.55 -0.90
C GLY A 88 -5.35 11.38 -0.26
N ILE A 89 -4.22 10.76 0.10
CA ILE A 89 -3.05 11.46 0.64
C ILE A 89 -2.51 12.47 -0.36
N VAL A 90 -2.36 12.09 -1.64
CA VAL A 90 -1.87 12.99 -2.68
C VAL A 90 -2.79 14.21 -2.81
N VAL A 91 -4.11 13.99 -2.88
CA VAL A 91 -5.12 15.07 -2.97
C VAL A 91 -5.10 15.95 -1.72
N VAL A 92 -5.14 15.36 -0.52
CA VAL A 92 -5.12 16.11 0.75
C VAL A 92 -3.84 16.90 0.88
N SER A 93 -2.69 16.33 0.49
CA SER A 93 -1.40 17.02 0.54
C SER A 93 -1.35 18.16 -0.47
N ALA A 94 -1.96 18.01 -1.65
CA ALA A 94 -2.05 19.06 -2.66
C ALA A 94 -2.93 20.22 -2.19
N LEU A 95 -4.09 19.91 -1.58
CA LEU A 95 -4.98 20.92 -0.99
C LEU A 95 -4.30 21.64 0.16
N ALA A 96 -3.66 20.92 1.08
CA ALA A 96 -2.92 21.52 2.19
C ALA A 96 -1.77 22.40 1.70
N MET A 97 -1.01 21.93 0.71
CA MET A 97 0.04 22.71 0.06
C MET A 97 -0.53 23.98 -0.59
N SER A 98 -1.64 23.90 -1.31
CA SER A 98 -2.28 25.06 -1.94
C SER A 98 -2.68 26.13 -0.91
N GLN A 99 -3.22 25.73 0.24
CA GLN A 99 -3.55 26.66 1.32
C GLN A 99 -2.28 27.34 1.88
N VAL A 100 -1.24 26.56 2.15
CA VAL A 100 0.03 27.08 2.66
C VAL A 100 0.70 28.01 1.63
N TYR A 101 0.67 27.63 0.36
CA TYR A 101 1.18 28.43 -0.75
C TYR A 101 0.45 29.76 -0.87
N ASN A 102 -0.89 29.79 -0.80
CA ASN A 102 -1.68 31.02 -0.87
C ASN A 102 -1.34 32.01 0.26
N VAL A 103 -1.02 31.49 1.45
CA VAL A 103 -0.61 32.33 2.58
C VAL A 103 0.83 32.83 2.41
N LEU A 104 1.73 31.98 1.93
CA LEU A 104 3.14 32.32 1.72
C LEU A 104 3.37 33.25 0.54
N SER A 105 2.62 33.10 -0.55
CA SER A 105 2.78 33.89 -1.78
C SER A 105 2.48 35.38 -1.56
N MET A 106 1.59 35.69 -0.63
CA MET A 106 1.32 37.07 -0.21
C MET A 106 2.43 37.67 0.67
N ARG A 107 3.33 36.84 1.21
CA ARG A 107 4.31 37.26 2.21
C ARG A 107 5.76 37.20 1.74
N VAL A 108 6.10 36.27 0.84
CA VAL A 108 7.50 35.99 0.52
C VAL A 108 7.69 35.55 -0.94
N SER A 109 8.74 36.06 -1.57
CA SER A 109 9.05 35.83 -2.99
C SER A 109 9.54 34.41 -3.32
N TRP A 110 10.02 33.64 -2.35
CA TRP A 110 10.47 32.25 -2.54
C TRP A 110 9.35 31.21 -2.43
N SER A 111 8.09 31.63 -2.31
CA SER A 111 6.95 30.73 -2.11
C SER A 111 6.78 29.69 -3.22
N THR A 112 7.13 30.04 -4.46
CA THR A 112 7.09 29.15 -5.64
C THR A 112 8.13 28.04 -5.55
N ALA A 113 9.36 28.36 -5.13
CA ALA A 113 10.42 27.37 -4.95
C ALA A 113 10.11 26.36 -3.84
N ALA A 114 9.39 26.78 -2.79
CA ALA A 114 9.04 25.90 -1.66
C ALA A 114 7.84 24.98 -1.94
N GLN A 115 7.08 25.20 -3.01
CA GLN A 115 5.81 24.52 -3.26
C GLN A 115 5.97 23.00 -3.40
N LEU A 116 6.92 22.57 -4.22
CA LEU A 116 7.16 21.15 -4.55
C LEU A 116 7.81 20.38 -3.38
N PRO A 117 8.84 20.92 -2.69
CA PRO A 117 9.34 20.34 -1.44
C PRO A 117 8.26 20.22 -0.37
N LEU A 118 7.39 21.23 -0.22
CA LEU A 118 6.32 21.19 0.76
C LEU A 118 5.26 20.12 0.45
N TRP A 119 4.87 20.00 -0.82
CA TRP A 119 3.91 18.97 -1.21
C TRP A 119 4.45 17.55 -1.03
N SER A 120 5.68 17.31 -1.47
CA SER A 120 6.33 16.00 -1.37
C SER A 120 6.62 15.61 0.08
N THR A 121 7.06 16.54 0.93
CA THR A 121 7.25 16.29 2.38
C THR A 121 5.94 15.93 3.08
N LEU A 122 4.85 16.65 2.80
CA LEU A 122 3.52 16.32 3.33
C LEU A 122 3.07 14.94 2.88
N THR A 123 3.23 14.64 1.59
CA THR A 123 2.87 13.35 1.00
C THR A 123 3.63 12.20 1.66
N VAL A 124 4.96 12.33 1.79
CA VAL A 124 5.81 11.34 2.47
C VAL A 124 5.44 11.22 3.94
N GLY A 125 5.17 12.33 4.63
CA GLY A 125 4.77 12.33 6.05
C GLY A 125 3.49 11.52 6.28
N PHE A 126 2.44 11.79 5.50
CA PHE A 126 1.19 11.03 5.57
C PHE A 126 1.36 9.58 5.13
N ALA A 127 2.16 9.31 4.10
CA ALA A 127 2.46 7.96 3.64
C ALA A 127 3.19 7.12 4.72
N VAL A 128 4.09 7.72 5.48
CA VAL A 128 4.75 7.06 6.63
C VAL A 128 3.75 6.75 7.75
N LEU A 129 2.77 7.63 8.01
CA LEU A 129 1.69 7.36 8.96
C LEU A 129 0.82 6.17 8.50
N LEU A 130 0.46 6.14 7.22
CA LEU A 130 -0.25 5.01 6.61
C LEU A 130 0.57 3.73 6.73
N ALA A 131 1.88 3.77 6.45
CA ALA A 131 2.79 2.65 6.56
C ALA A 131 2.86 2.08 7.99
N LYS A 132 2.87 2.94 9.01
CA LYS A 132 2.80 2.51 10.42
C LYS A 132 1.51 1.73 10.69
N TYR A 133 0.37 2.18 10.17
CA TYR A 133 -0.91 1.50 10.34
C TYR A 133 -0.98 0.17 9.58
N THR A 134 -0.61 0.16 8.30
CA THR A 134 -0.65 -1.04 7.45
C THR A 134 0.34 -2.11 7.90
N SER A 135 1.51 -1.72 8.42
CA SER A 135 2.50 -2.66 8.98
C SER A 135 1.95 -3.45 10.18
N ARG A 136 1.06 -2.87 11.00
CA ARG A 136 0.43 -3.61 12.10
C ARG A 136 -0.48 -4.71 11.56
N SER A 137 -1.24 -4.40 10.52
CA SER A 137 -2.13 -5.35 9.85
C SER A 137 -1.36 -6.46 9.12
N ALA A 138 -0.18 -6.17 8.58
CA ALA A 138 0.67 -7.14 7.87
C ALA A 138 1.09 -8.36 8.72
N ARG A 139 1.10 -8.22 10.06
CA ARG A 139 1.38 -9.34 11.00
C ARG A 139 0.39 -10.50 10.88
N HIS A 140 -0.80 -10.24 10.36
CA HIS A 140 -1.88 -11.22 10.24
C HIS A 140 -2.20 -11.55 8.78
N THR A 141 -1.24 -11.34 7.87
CA THR A 141 -1.41 -11.62 6.45
C THR A 141 -1.68 -13.10 6.20
N ALA A 142 -2.54 -13.38 5.22
CA ALA A 142 -2.80 -14.73 4.72
C ALA A 142 -1.85 -15.12 3.57
N LEU A 143 -1.10 -14.17 3.01
CA LEU A 143 -0.20 -14.40 1.88
C LEU A 143 1.09 -15.09 2.37
N LYS A 144 1.48 -16.18 1.70
CA LYS A 144 2.72 -16.92 1.97
C LYS A 144 3.67 -16.80 0.78
N GLY A 145 4.94 -16.55 1.05
CA GLY A 145 6.00 -16.43 0.05
C GLY A 145 6.23 -14.99 -0.46
N PRO A 146 7.48 -14.61 -0.78
CA PRO A 146 7.86 -13.23 -1.10
C PRO A 146 7.18 -12.71 -2.37
N LEU A 147 7.05 -13.55 -3.40
CA LEU A 147 6.43 -13.17 -4.67
C LEU A 147 4.93 -12.90 -4.53
N ARG A 148 4.20 -13.76 -3.80
CA ARG A 148 2.75 -13.57 -3.58
C ARG A 148 2.45 -12.32 -2.76
N VAL A 149 3.32 -12.01 -1.79
CA VAL A 149 3.24 -10.78 -1.00
C VAL A 149 3.48 -9.55 -1.88
N ALA A 150 4.50 -9.57 -2.74
CA ALA A 150 4.78 -8.47 -3.68
C ALA A 150 3.61 -8.25 -4.65
N LEU A 151 3.16 -9.29 -5.35
CA LEU A 151 2.04 -9.21 -6.29
C LEU A 151 0.73 -8.79 -5.62
N GLY A 152 0.47 -9.29 -4.39
CA GLY A 152 -0.71 -8.91 -3.63
C GLY A 152 -0.77 -7.43 -3.24
N VAL A 153 0.39 -6.77 -3.16
CA VAL A 153 0.47 -5.32 -2.96
C VAL A 153 0.41 -4.57 -4.30
N VAL A 154 1.17 -5.00 -5.29
CA VAL A 154 1.31 -4.27 -6.57
C VAL A 154 0.02 -4.30 -7.40
N LEU A 155 -0.75 -5.39 -7.38
CA LEU A 155 -1.98 -5.48 -8.16
C LEU A 155 -3.01 -4.39 -7.77
N PRO A 156 -3.41 -4.25 -6.49
CA PRO A 156 -4.26 -3.14 -6.06
C PRO A 156 -3.67 -1.75 -6.33
N VAL A 157 -2.35 -1.60 -6.20
CA VAL A 157 -1.64 -0.35 -6.52
C VAL A 157 -1.84 -0.01 -7.99
N GLY A 158 -1.64 -0.96 -8.90
CA GLY A 158 -1.80 -0.76 -10.33
C GLY A 158 -3.23 -0.39 -10.70
N VAL A 159 -4.23 -1.07 -10.13
CA VAL A 159 -5.64 -0.72 -10.36
C VAL A 159 -5.95 0.70 -9.90
N ALA A 160 -5.48 1.09 -8.72
CA ALA A 160 -5.70 2.44 -8.20
C ALA A 160 -4.93 3.50 -9.00
N ALA A 161 -3.71 3.21 -9.44
CA ALA A 161 -2.93 4.09 -10.30
C ALA A 161 -3.66 4.35 -11.61
N LEU A 162 -4.08 3.29 -12.31
CA LEU A 162 -4.82 3.41 -13.56
C LEU A 162 -6.15 4.15 -13.36
N GLY A 163 -6.91 3.82 -12.32
CA GLY A 163 -8.16 4.52 -12.01
C GLY A 163 -7.97 6.01 -11.72
N LEU A 164 -6.94 6.37 -10.95
CA LEU A 164 -6.57 7.76 -10.69
C LEU A 164 -6.21 8.49 -11.98
N MET A 165 -5.39 7.88 -12.83
CA MET A 165 -4.99 8.47 -14.11
C MET A 165 -6.16 8.63 -15.08
N SER A 166 -7.08 7.65 -15.13
CA SER A 166 -8.27 7.75 -15.99
C SER A 166 -9.18 8.91 -15.57
N VAL A 167 -9.34 9.15 -14.26
CA VAL A 167 -10.18 10.23 -13.73
C VAL A 167 -9.56 11.61 -14.01
N ILE A 168 -8.24 11.73 -13.89
CA ILE A 168 -7.54 13.02 -13.97
C ILE A 168 -7.21 13.39 -15.42
N ASN A 169 -6.72 12.44 -16.22
CA ASN A 169 -6.08 12.73 -17.50
C ASN A 169 -6.96 12.43 -18.72
N GLY A 170 -8.16 11.86 -18.55
CA GLY A 170 -9.18 11.66 -19.59
C GLY A 170 -8.64 11.20 -20.94
N ASN A 171 -8.32 12.15 -21.81
CA ASN A 171 -7.88 11.96 -23.20
C ASN A 171 -6.39 11.57 -23.36
N VAL A 172 -5.53 11.79 -22.36
CA VAL A 172 -4.07 11.55 -22.44
C VAL A 172 -3.66 10.23 -21.76
N PHE A 173 -4.64 9.44 -21.30
CA PHE A 173 -4.42 8.20 -20.56
C PHE A 173 -3.41 7.24 -21.22
N GLY A 174 -3.45 7.12 -22.55
CA GLY A 174 -2.58 6.21 -23.31
C GLY A 174 -1.08 6.47 -23.11
N SER A 175 -0.68 7.72 -22.90
CA SER A 175 0.73 8.10 -22.74
C SER A 175 1.31 7.72 -21.37
N PHE A 176 0.46 7.52 -20.36
CA PHE A 176 0.87 7.17 -19.00
C PHE A 176 1.01 5.66 -18.80
N VAL A 177 0.29 4.84 -19.58
CA VAL A 177 0.25 3.39 -19.40
C VAL A 177 1.64 2.74 -19.43
N PRO A 178 2.54 3.08 -20.37
CA PRO A 178 3.88 2.46 -20.40
C PRO A 178 4.71 2.80 -19.16
N GLY A 179 4.68 4.05 -18.70
CA GLY A 179 5.36 4.49 -17.48
C GLY A 179 4.85 3.75 -16.24
N VAL A 180 3.52 3.68 -16.07
CA VAL A 180 2.89 2.95 -14.96
C VAL A 180 3.25 1.46 -15.00
N LEU A 181 3.24 0.82 -16.16
CA LEU A 181 3.62 -0.60 -16.29
C LEU A 181 5.08 -0.83 -15.92
N LEU A 182 5.99 0.05 -16.37
CA LEU A 182 7.41 -0.01 -16.01
C LEU A 182 7.61 0.18 -14.50
N TRP A 183 6.90 1.14 -13.90
CA TRP A 183 6.92 1.37 -12.47
C TRP A 183 6.43 0.14 -11.69
N LEU A 184 5.29 -0.45 -12.07
CA LEU A 184 4.74 -1.62 -11.40
C LEU A 184 5.68 -2.83 -11.51
N ALA A 185 6.33 -3.03 -12.66
CA ALA A 185 7.33 -4.08 -12.84
C ALA A 185 8.54 -3.85 -11.93
N GLY A 186 9.10 -2.63 -11.93
CA GLY A 186 10.23 -2.26 -11.07
C GLY A 186 9.89 -2.36 -9.58
N LEU A 187 8.72 -1.88 -9.17
CA LEU A 187 8.21 -1.98 -7.81
C LEU A 187 8.04 -3.45 -7.40
N THR A 188 7.51 -4.32 -8.27
CA THR A 188 7.39 -5.75 -7.98
C THR A 188 8.75 -6.38 -7.70
N LEU A 189 9.75 -6.08 -8.52
CA LEU A 189 11.12 -6.58 -8.34
C LEU A 189 11.74 -6.06 -7.03
N ALA A 190 11.59 -4.77 -6.73
CA ALA A 190 12.08 -4.16 -5.50
C ALA A 190 11.42 -4.77 -4.25
N LEU A 191 10.10 -4.94 -4.26
CA LEU A 191 9.35 -5.55 -3.17
C LEU A 191 9.67 -7.04 -3.00
N TRP A 192 9.85 -7.78 -4.10
CA TRP A 192 10.26 -9.18 -4.06
C TRP A 192 11.66 -9.34 -3.46
N ALA A 193 12.63 -8.53 -3.90
CA ALA A 193 13.97 -8.50 -3.35
C ALA A 193 13.96 -8.13 -1.86
N ALA A 194 13.24 -7.08 -1.47
CA ALA A 194 13.09 -6.67 -0.08
C ALA A 194 12.44 -7.77 0.78
N ALA A 195 11.36 -8.39 0.30
CA ALA A 195 10.71 -9.49 0.99
C ALA A 195 11.64 -10.71 1.16
N SER A 196 12.42 -11.05 0.12
CA SER A 196 13.38 -12.15 0.18
C SER A 196 14.50 -11.90 1.20
N LEU A 197 15.02 -10.68 1.28
CA LEU A 197 16.04 -10.27 2.25
C LEU A 197 15.47 -10.21 3.67
N ALA A 198 14.25 -9.70 3.82
CA ALA A 198 13.55 -9.63 5.10
C ALA A 198 13.25 -11.03 5.66
N ALA A 199 12.87 -11.98 4.81
CA ALA A 199 12.68 -13.38 5.19
C ALA A 199 13.98 -14.03 5.70
N ARG A 200 15.14 -13.59 5.18
CA ARG A 200 16.48 -14.00 5.65
C ARG A 200 16.98 -13.23 6.88
N GLY A 201 16.13 -12.43 7.52
CA GLY A 201 16.48 -11.63 8.71
C GLY A 201 17.29 -10.36 8.43
N ARG A 202 17.63 -10.05 7.18
CA ARG A 202 18.42 -8.87 6.80
C ARG A 202 17.55 -7.63 6.61
N VAL A 203 16.91 -7.17 7.68
CA VAL A 203 15.88 -6.11 7.62
C VAL A 203 16.44 -4.76 7.15
N GLY A 204 17.63 -4.36 7.59
CA GLY A 204 18.24 -3.09 7.16
C GLY A 204 18.51 -3.07 5.65
N VAL A 205 19.10 -4.14 5.13
CA VAL A 205 19.39 -4.30 3.69
C VAL A 205 18.08 -4.38 2.90
N ALA A 206 17.06 -5.06 3.42
CA ALA A 206 15.74 -5.13 2.78
C ALA A 206 15.10 -3.75 2.59
N TRP A 207 15.19 -2.88 3.61
CA TRP A 207 14.72 -1.50 3.52
C TRP A 207 15.51 -0.68 2.49
N LEU A 208 16.84 -0.79 2.52
CA LEU A 208 17.70 -0.06 1.59
C LEU A 208 17.44 -0.48 0.14
N VAL A 209 17.48 -1.78 -0.15
CA VAL A 209 17.22 -2.33 -1.49
C VAL A 209 15.81 -2.01 -1.97
N GLY A 210 14.83 -2.14 -1.09
CA GLY A 210 13.44 -1.85 -1.43
C GLY A 210 13.19 -0.36 -1.70
N LEU A 211 13.76 0.54 -0.89
CA LEU A 211 13.63 1.99 -1.06
C LEU A 211 14.35 2.46 -2.32
N VAL A 212 15.62 2.08 -2.49
CA VAL A 212 16.40 2.42 -3.68
C VAL A 212 15.74 1.87 -4.94
N GLY A 213 15.32 0.60 -4.92
CA GLY A 213 14.65 -0.03 -6.06
C GLY A 213 13.32 0.65 -6.42
N ALA A 214 12.52 1.06 -5.43
CA ALA A 214 11.27 1.77 -5.67
C ALA A 214 11.49 3.17 -6.23
N LEU A 215 12.51 3.90 -5.74
CA LEU A 215 12.88 5.22 -6.26
C LEU A 215 13.40 5.13 -7.69
N VAL A 216 14.28 4.17 -7.99
CA VAL A 216 14.77 3.93 -9.35
C VAL A 216 13.61 3.57 -10.29
N ALA A 217 12.67 2.73 -9.85
CA ALA A 217 11.50 2.38 -10.66
C ALA A 217 10.60 3.59 -10.95
N ALA A 218 10.42 4.48 -9.97
CA ALA A 218 9.65 5.72 -10.13
C ALA A 218 10.37 6.67 -11.12
N ASP A 219 11.69 6.82 -10.99
CA ASP A 219 12.49 7.67 -11.88
C ASP A 219 12.47 7.17 -13.32
N LEU A 220 12.64 5.86 -13.53
CA LEU A 220 12.55 5.24 -14.85
C LEU A 220 11.18 5.42 -15.51
N ALA A 221 10.10 5.38 -14.73
CA ALA A 221 8.76 5.63 -15.24
C ALA A 221 8.58 7.09 -15.69
N VAL A 222 9.09 8.05 -14.90
CA VAL A 222 9.11 9.48 -15.26
C VAL A 222 9.94 9.72 -16.52
N ILE A 223 11.14 9.13 -16.60
CA ILE A 223 11.99 9.20 -17.80
C ILE A 223 11.23 8.68 -19.03
N LEU A 224 10.60 7.51 -18.91
CA LEU A 224 9.84 6.93 -20.02
C LEU A 224 8.69 7.83 -20.46
N PHE A 225 7.96 8.43 -19.51
CA PHE A 225 6.90 9.39 -19.82
C PHE A 225 7.44 10.62 -20.55
N VAL A 226 8.51 11.23 -20.04
CA VAL A 226 9.14 12.42 -20.68
C VAL A 226 9.56 12.10 -22.10
N LEU A 227 10.17 10.94 -22.34
CA LEU A 227 10.63 10.50 -23.66
C LEU A 227 9.48 10.26 -24.65
N GLN A 228 8.30 9.89 -24.17
CA GLN A 228 7.14 9.57 -25.00
C GLN A 228 6.23 10.77 -25.25
N THR A 229 6.07 11.64 -24.25
CA THR A 229 5.06 12.70 -24.26
C THR A 229 5.65 14.06 -24.62
N ILE A 230 6.91 14.34 -24.28
CA ILE A 230 7.52 15.65 -24.53
C ILE A 230 8.32 15.60 -25.84
N PRO A 231 8.01 16.45 -26.84
CA PRO A 231 8.76 16.50 -28.09
C PRO A 231 10.22 16.85 -27.83
N GLY A 232 11.14 16.06 -28.39
CA GLY A 232 12.57 16.37 -28.35
C GLY A 232 12.92 17.49 -29.34
N PRO A 233 14.05 18.19 -29.14
CA PRO A 233 14.54 19.18 -30.09
C PRO A 233 14.66 18.59 -31.50
N GLY A 234 13.95 19.15 -32.48
CA GLY A 234 14.04 18.74 -33.90
C GLY A 234 13.10 17.63 -34.36
N ALA A 235 12.08 17.24 -33.57
CA ALA A 235 11.18 16.13 -33.91
C ALA A 235 10.05 16.46 -34.93
N GLY A 236 10.04 17.63 -35.59
CA GLY A 236 9.04 18.01 -36.59
C GLY A 236 9.35 19.34 -37.29
N PRO A 237 8.61 19.71 -38.35
CA PRO A 237 8.76 21.03 -38.98
C PRO A 237 8.59 22.10 -37.92
N VAL A 238 9.56 23.01 -37.85
CA VAL A 238 9.65 24.08 -36.85
C VAL A 238 8.40 24.95 -36.96
N ASP A 239 7.39 24.64 -36.15
CA ASP A 239 6.29 25.55 -35.91
C ASP A 239 6.82 26.61 -34.93
N PRO A 240 6.98 27.88 -35.34
CA PRO A 240 7.49 28.95 -34.48
C PRO A 240 6.62 29.21 -33.24
N MET A 241 5.47 28.54 -33.10
CA MET A 241 4.60 28.57 -31.93
C MET A 241 4.77 27.40 -30.94
N THR A 242 5.75 26.50 -31.09
CA THR A 242 6.04 25.44 -30.09
C THR A 242 7.43 25.62 -29.45
N PRO A 243 7.58 26.53 -28.46
CA PRO A 243 8.86 26.75 -27.77
C PRO A 243 9.21 25.63 -26.79
N ASP A 244 8.26 24.78 -26.41
CA ASP A 244 8.37 23.88 -25.26
C ASP A 244 8.91 22.49 -25.67
N SER A 245 10.15 22.45 -26.13
CA SER A 245 10.91 21.19 -26.27
C SER A 245 11.82 21.00 -25.05
N VAL A 246 11.70 19.85 -24.39
CA VAL A 246 12.61 19.46 -23.28
C VAL A 246 13.68 18.57 -23.87
N ASP A 247 14.95 18.88 -23.57
CA ASP A 247 16.03 18.00 -23.98
C ASP A 247 15.92 16.68 -23.20
N ARG A 248 16.04 15.56 -23.91
CA ARG A 248 15.89 14.22 -23.32
C ARG A 248 16.94 13.94 -22.24
N ILE A 249 18.06 14.67 -22.28
CA ILE A 249 19.14 14.64 -21.29
C ILE A 249 18.68 15.20 -19.92
N SER A 250 17.61 15.99 -19.89
CA SER A 250 17.04 16.63 -18.70
C SER A 250 16.18 15.71 -17.82
N ALA A 251 15.90 14.48 -18.27
CA ALA A 251 14.95 13.56 -17.64
C ALA A 251 15.44 12.77 -16.39
N PRO A 252 16.73 12.41 -16.19
CA PRO A 252 17.10 11.56 -15.07
C PRO A 252 17.08 12.32 -13.74
N LEU A 253 16.57 11.67 -12.69
CA LEU A 253 16.59 12.13 -11.29
C LEU A 253 15.73 13.37 -10.98
N TRP A 254 14.64 13.60 -11.72
CA TRP A 254 13.73 14.74 -11.52
C TRP A 254 13.38 14.96 -10.04
N LEU A 255 13.08 13.89 -9.30
CA LEU A 255 12.70 14.00 -7.89
C LEU A 255 13.84 14.49 -6.99
N LEU A 256 15.08 14.06 -7.26
CA LEU A 256 16.27 14.49 -6.54
C LEU A 256 16.59 15.94 -6.89
N VAL A 257 16.53 16.27 -8.18
CA VAL A 257 16.77 17.61 -8.71
C VAL A 257 15.78 18.60 -8.11
N CYS A 258 14.48 18.28 -8.08
CA CYS A 258 13.46 19.13 -7.47
C CYS A 258 13.68 19.39 -5.98
N TRP A 259 14.39 18.50 -5.27
CA TRP A 259 14.65 18.62 -3.84
C TRP A 259 15.97 19.31 -3.50
N THR A 260 17.00 19.08 -4.31
CA THR A 260 18.37 19.47 -3.99
C THR A 260 18.91 20.56 -4.91
N ASP A 261 18.17 20.89 -5.98
CA ASP A 261 18.61 21.73 -7.09
C ASP A 261 19.94 21.25 -7.69
N TRP A 262 20.26 19.96 -7.48
CA TRP A 262 21.55 19.37 -7.77
C TRP A 262 21.47 18.48 -9.02
N ASN A 263 22.04 18.97 -10.12
CA ASN A 263 22.08 18.26 -11.40
C ASN A 263 23.39 17.51 -11.66
N PHE A 264 24.15 17.17 -10.60
CA PHE A 264 25.47 16.52 -10.72
C PHE A 264 26.46 17.28 -11.63
N GLY A 265 26.35 18.62 -11.66
CA GLY A 265 27.18 19.47 -12.51
C GLY A 265 26.76 19.53 -13.98
N LEU A 266 25.62 18.91 -14.34
CA LEU A 266 25.05 19.03 -15.68
C LEU A 266 24.38 20.40 -15.86
N PRO A 267 24.45 21.00 -17.06
CA PRO A 267 23.80 22.29 -17.36
C PRO A 267 22.27 22.22 -17.41
N ARG A 268 21.69 21.02 -17.30
CA ARG A 268 20.26 20.73 -17.38
C ARG A 268 19.87 19.68 -16.33
N PRO A 269 18.59 19.60 -15.92
CA PRO A 269 17.46 20.45 -16.33
C PRO A 269 17.57 21.89 -15.81
N THR A 270 17.18 22.84 -16.64
CA THR A 270 16.96 24.25 -16.25
C THR A 270 15.70 24.38 -15.39
N SER A 271 15.56 25.48 -14.64
CA SER A 271 14.35 25.74 -13.83
C SER A 271 13.05 25.70 -14.67
N TRP A 272 13.12 26.11 -15.94
CA TRP A 272 12.00 26.03 -16.88
C TRP A 272 11.64 24.60 -17.27
N GLU A 273 12.63 23.75 -17.55
CA GLU A 273 12.39 22.33 -17.84
C GLU A 273 11.86 21.58 -16.61
N ILE A 274 12.34 21.91 -15.41
CA ILE A 274 11.78 21.37 -14.16
C ILE A 274 10.31 21.76 -14.05
N PHE A 275 9.95 23.02 -14.34
CA PHE A 275 8.56 23.48 -14.32
C PHE A 275 7.68 22.72 -15.33
N LEU A 276 8.11 22.60 -16.60
CA LEU A 276 7.37 21.87 -17.64
C LEU A 276 7.15 20.39 -17.29
N ILE A 277 8.19 19.72 -16.80
CA ILE A 277 8.10 18.32 -16.36
C ILE A 277 7.15 18.23 -15.16
N THR A 278 7.27 19.15 -14.20
CA THR A 278 6.41 19.18 -13.00
C THR A 278 4.96 19.38 -13.37
N ASP A 279 4.63 20.32 -14.25
CA ASP A 279 3.26 20.66 -14.64
C ASP A 279 2.55 19.47 -15.31
N GLN A 280 3.26 18.73 -16.18
CA GLN A 280 2.67 17.59 -16.89
C GLN A 280 2.62 16.30 -16.07
N LEU A 281 3.55 16.08 -15.13
CA LEU A 281 3.63 14.85 -14.34
C LEU A 281 3.07 14.97 -12.93
N LEU A 282 2.69 16.18 -12.49
CA LEU A 282 2.52 16.61 -11.10
C LEU A 282 2.01 15.53 -10.13
N LEU A 283 0.98 14.77 -10.51
CA LEU A 283 0.30 13.77 -9.67
C LEU A 283 0.94 12.38 -9.66
N GLU A 284 1.62 11.97 -10.74
CA GLU A 284 2.14 10.61 -10.90
C GLU A 284 3.32 10.31 -9.94
N PRO A 285 4.39 11.12 -9.90
CA PRO A 285 5.48 10.93 -8.94
C PRO A 285 5.01 11.03 -7.48
N MET A 286 4.04 11.89 -7.19
CA MET A 286 3.48 12.01 -5.85
C MET A 286 2.71 10.75 -5.44
N PHE A 287 1.99 10.13 -6.37
CA PHE A 287 1.34 8.85 -6.12
C PHE A 287 2.35 7.72 -5.88
N TYR A 288 3.46 7.70 -6.64
CA TYR A 288 4.55 6.76 -6.44
C TYR A 288 5.20 6.92 -5.06
N LEU A 289 5.47 8.16 -4.67
CA LEU A 289 5.96 8.50 -3.33
C LEU A 289 4.97 8.11 -2.23
N ALA A 290 3.67 8.34 -2.42
CA ALA A 290 2.65 7.97 -1.45
C ALA A 290 2.59 6.46 -1.25
N CYS A 291 2.76 5.68 -2.33
CA CYS A 291 2.64 4.24 -2.28
C CYS A 291 3.87 3.52 -1.70
N THR A 292 5.07 4.07 -1.92
CA THR A 292 6.34 3.40 -1.60
C THR A 292 6.49 3.01 -0.12
N PRO A 293 6.25 3.91 0.86
CA PRO A 293 6.44 3.60 2.28
C PRO A 293 5.53 2.48 2.78
N TYR A 294 4.25 2.49 2.40
CA TYR A 294 3.32 1.47 2.86
C TYR A 294 3.57 0.12 2.18
N ALA A 295 3.91 0.12 0.88
CA ALA A 295 4.19 -1.10 0.14
C ALA A 295 5.41 -1.82 0.74
N LEU A 296 6.49 -1.08 1.01
CA LEU A 296 7.69 -1.61 1.67
C LEU A 296 7.41 -2.07 3.10
N ALA A 297 6.76 -1.23 3.92
CA ALA A 297 6.46 -1.58 5.31
C ALA A 297 5.59 -2.83 5.41
N TYR A 298 4.58 -2.95 4.54
CA TYR A 298 3.69 -4.10 4.48
C TYR A 298 4.44 -5.36 4.05
N THR A 299 5.16 -5.30 2.93
CA THR A 299 5.87 -6.47 2.36
C THR A 299 6.97 -6.99 3.28
N ILE A 300 7.82 -6.11 3.83
CA ILE A 300 8.89 -6.49 4.76
C ILE A 300 8.29 -7.12 6.02
N ARG A 301 7.20 -6.54 6.55
CA ARG A 301 6.56 -7.09 7.75
C ARG A 301 5.87 -8.42 7.49
N ALA A 302 5.16 -8.55 6.38
CA ALA A 302 4.52 -9.78 5.95
C ALA A 302 5.54 -10.91 5.75
N ALA A 303 6.66 -10.64 5.08
CA ALA A 303 7.72 -11.61 4.84
C ALA A 303 8.37 -12.12 6.14
N ARG A 304 8.52 -11.26 7.15
CA ARG A 304 9.02 -11.63 8.48
C ARG A 304 8.05 -12.48 9.30
N SER A 305 6.76 -12.37 9.02
CA SER A 305 5.71 -13.09 9.75
C SER A 305 5.35 -14.43 9.10
N ALA A 306 5.86 -14.71 7.90
CA ALA A 306 5.75 -16.04 7.30
C ALA A 306 6.66 -17.03 8.06
N PRO A 307 6.16 -18.20 8.46
CA PRO A 307 7.00 -19.28 8.99
C PRO A 307 8.09 -19.59 7.97
N ALA A 308 9.34 -19.67 8.40
CA ALA A 308 10.42 -20.13 7.54
C ALA A 308 10.04 -21.52 7.01
N GLU A 309 9.89 -21.65 5.70
CA GLU A 309 9.72 -22.95 5.06
C GLU A 309 11.02 -23.71 5.33
N THR A 310 10.98 -24.66 6.27
CA THR A 310 12.10 -25.58 6.49
C THR A 310 12.32 -26.30 5.17
N VAL A 311 13.40 -25.95 4.49
CA VAL A 311 13.90 -26.69 3.34
C VAL A 311 14.13 -28.10 3.84
N ALA A 312 13.23 -29.01 3.49
CA ALA A 312 13.42 -30.43 3.72
C ALA A 312 14.63 -30.85 2.89
N LEU A 313 15.78 -31.01 3.56
CA LEU A 313 16.92 -31.70 2.98
C LEU A 313 16.40 -33.08 2.55
N ALA A 314 16.50 -33.37 1.24
CA ALA A 314 16.16 -34.67 0.72
C ALA A 314 16.94 -35.74 1.51
N PRO A 315 16.30 -36.86 1.89
CA PRO A 315 17.01 -37.94 2.58
C PRO A 315 18.15 -38.42 1.68
N THR A 316 19.38 -38.33 2.19
CA THR A 316 20.55 -38.97 1.58
C THR A 316 20.25 -40.46 1.41
N PRO A 317 20.35 -41.02 0.19
CA PRO A 317 20.21 -42.46 0.01
C PRO A 317 21.34 -43.17 0.75
N ALA A 318 20.97 -44.19 1.51
CA ALA A 318 21.87 -45.08 2.25
C ALA A 318 22.61 -46.03 1.33
#